data_AF-A0A3M1IY35-F1
#
_entry.id   AF-A0A3M1IY35-F1
#
_cell.length_a   1.000
_cell.length_b   1.000
_cell.length_c   1.000
_cell.angle_alpha   90.00
_cell.angle_beta   90.00
_cell.angle_gamma   90.00
#
_symmetry.space_group_name_H-M   'P 1'
#
loop_
_entity.id
_entity.type
_entity.pdbx_description
1 polymer ?
#
loop_
_entity_poly.entity_id
_entity_poly.type
_entity_poly.pdbx_seq_one_letter_code
_entity_poly.pdbx_strand_id
1 'polypeptide(L)'
;MTFHPSLLQSTSRAERYRRVRQWSERLCAPLSAEDMVVQPVADVSPPKWHLGHTTWFFENFILREQVSDYQLFDERLNWFFNSYYESQGPRILRSQRGNMTRPSTERILA
;
A
#
# COMPACT_ATOMS: atom_id res chain seq x y z
N MET A 1 13.91 1.42 -18.90
CA MET A 1 12.57 1.05 -18.43
C MET A 1 11.59 1.35 -19.56
N THR A 2 11.25 0.33 -20.36
CA THR A 2 10.34 0.48 -21.50
C THR A 2 8.90 0.54 -20.97
N PHE A 3 8.23 1.68 -21.16
CA PHE A 3 6.78 1.77 -20.96
C PHE A 3 6.10 0.83 -21.95
N HIS A 4 5.47 -0.23 -21.47
CA HIS A 4 4.73 -1.15 -22.32
C HIS A 4 3.39 -0.47 -22.70
N PRO A 5 3.10 -0.23 -23.99
CA PRO A 5 1.93 0.54 -24.44
C PRO A 5 0.57 -0.15 -24.23
N SER A 6 0.52 -1.30 -23.54
CA SER A 6 -0.72 -2.08 -23.32
C SER A 6 -1.69 -1.48 -22.30
N LEU A 7 -1.35 -0.32 -21.70
CA LEU A 7 -2.23 0.38 -20.77
C LEU A 7 -3.39 1.13 -21.47
N LEU A 8 -3.35 1.27 -22.80
CA LEU A 8 -4.34 2.01 -23.61
C LEU A 8 -5.45 1.13 -24.23
N GLN A 9 -5.48 -0.17 -23.94
CA GLN A 9 -6.60 -1.02 -24.39
C GLN A 9 -7.87 -0.76 -23.57
N SER A 10 -9.00 -0.68 -24.26
CA SER A 10 -10.38 -0.54 -23.75
C SER A 10 -10.74 -1.67 -22.77
N THR A 11 -10.22 -1.59 -21.56
CA THR A 11 -10.54 -2.48 -20.43
C THR A 11 -11.31 -1.67 -19.41
N SER A 12 -12.29 -2.30 -18.76
CA SER A 12 -13.11 -1.66 -17.73
C SER A 12 -12.23 -1.09 -16.62
N ARG A 13 -12.72 -0.05 -15.92
CA ARG A 13 -12.00 0.53 -14.76
C ARG A 13 -11.66 -0.55 -13.71
N ALA A 14 -12.55 -1.52 -13.51
CA ALA A 14 -12.34 -2.64 -12.61
C ALA A 14 -11.19 -3.55 -13.06
N GLU A 15 -11.12 -3.90 -14.34
CA GLU A 15 -10.01 -4.70 -14.89
C GLU A 15 -8.68 -3.95 -14.80
N ARG A 16 -8.67 -2.65 -15.12
CA ARG A 16 -7.48 -1.80 -14.99
C ARG A 16 -7.02 -1.73 -13.54
N TYR A 17 -7.94 -1.54 -12.60
CA TYR A 17 -7.64 -1.55 -11.16
C TYR A 17 -7.00 -2.89 -10.74
N ARG A 18 -7.65 -4.02 -11.07
CA ARG A 18 -7.11 -5.36 -10.73
C ARG A 18 -5.71 -5.58 -11.33
N ARG A 19 -5.51 -5.21 -12.60
CA ARG A 19 -4.21 -5.35 -13.29
C ARG A 19 -3.11 -4.54 -12.60
N VAL A 20 -3.41 -3.30 -12.20
CA VAL A 20 -2.43 -2.45 -11.48
C VAL A 20 -2.14 -3.00 -10.09
N ARG A 21 -3.15 -3.42 -9.33
CA ARG A 21 -2.96 -4.02 -7.99
C ARG A 21 -2.13 -5.31 -8.05
N GLN A 22 -2.46 -6.21 -8.97
CA GLN A 22 -1.71 -7.45 -9.19
C GLN A 22 -0.25 -7.19 -9.59
N TRP A 23 0.03 -6.09 -10.30
CA TRP A 23 1.40 -5.74 -10.66
C TRP A 23 2.25 -5.42 -9.42
N SER A 24 1.71 -4.69 -8.45
CA SER A 24 2.39 -4.41 -7.19
C SER A 24 2.73 -5.68 -6.41
N GLU A 25 1.80 -6.63 -6.33
CA GLU A 25 2.03 -7.92 -5.69
C GLU A 25 3.09 -8.75 -6.44
N ARG A 26 3.05 -8.80 -7.77
CA ARG A 26 4.05 -9.51 -8.59
C ARG A 26 5.47 -8.97 -8.42
N LEU A 27 5.62 -7.67 -8.23
CA LEU A 27 6.93 -7.07 -7.94
C LEU A 27 7.50 -7.54 -6.59
N CYS A 28 6.62 -7.82 -5.62
CA CYS A 28 7.02 -8.28 -4.29
C CYS A 28 7.03 -9.81 -4.14
N ALA A 29 6.43 -10.54 -5.08
CA ALA A 29 6.32 -12.00 -5.03
C ALA A 29 7.64 -12.77 -4.81
N PRO A 30 8.82 -12.36 -5.33
CA PRO A 30 10.07 -13.07 -5.08
C PRO A 30 10.73 -12.70 -3.74
N LEU A 31 10.18 -11.76 -2.97
CA LEU A 31 10.78 -11.25 -1.74
C LEU A 31 10.44 -12.13 -0.54
N SER A 32 11.44 -12.40 0.31
CA SER A 32 11.24 -13.05 1.61
C SER A 32 10.60 -12.10 2.62
N ALA A 33 10.16 -12.62 3.76
CA ALA A 33 9.59 -11.77 4.82
C ALA A 33 10.61 -10.73 5.33
N GLU A 34 11.89 -11.09 5.36
CA GLU A 34 13.02 -10.27 5.76
C GLU A 34 13.27 -9.12 4.78
N ASP A 35 13.19 -9.39 3.48
CA ASP A 35 13.32 -8.36 2.43
C ASP A 35 12.19 -7.32 2.50
N MET A 36 11.03 -7.73 3.00
CA MET A 36 9.82 -6.92 3.04
C MET A 36 9.82 -5.86 4.15
N VAL A 37 10.76 -5.93 5.13
CA VAL A 37 10.75 -5.05 6.32
C VAL A 37 11.82 -3.97 6.36
N VAL A 38 12.92 -4.11 5.61
CA VAL A 38 14.10 -3.26 5.79
C VAL A 38 13.96 -1.85 5.17
N GLN A 39 14.62 -0.88 5.80
CA GLN A 39 14.75 0.50 5.32
C GLN A 39 16.24 0.89 5.29
N PRO A 40 16.94 0.69 4.16
CA PRO A 40 18.40 0.88 4.11
C PRO A 40 18.83 2.35 4.24
N VAL A 41 18.01 3.27 3.75
CA VAL A 41 18.18 4.73 3.88
C VAL A 41 16.83 5.39 4.10
N ALA A 42 16.82 6.58 4.69
CA ALA A 42 15.58 7.30 5.03
C ALA A 42 14.64 7.52 3.84
N ASP A 43 15.19 7.56 2.62
CA ASP A 43 14.41 7.78 1.41
C ASP A 43 13.70 6.54 0.87
N VAL A 44 14.18 5.35 1.21
CA VAL A 44 13.55 4.07 0.85
C VAL A 44 12.48 3.74 1.88
N SER A 45 11.35 3.18 1.46
CA SER A 45 10.39 2.57 2.39
C SER A 45 10.37 1.05 2.19
N PRO A 46 10.09 0.27 3.26
CA PRO A 46 10.01 -1.18 3.13
C PRO A 46 8.98 -1.61 2.07
N PRO A 47 9.21 -2.67 1.29
CA PRO A 47 8.25 -3.15 0.30
C PRO A 47 6.84 -3.40 0.87
N LYS A 48 6.73 -3.96 2.09
CA LYS A 48 5.42 -4.15 2.73
C LYS A 48 4.72 -2.84 3.08
N TRP A 49 5.49 -1.78 3.39
CA TRP A 49 4.93 -0.45 3.60
C TRP A 49 4.30 0.08 2.31
N HIS A 50 4.91 -0.14 1.14
CA HIS A 50 4.35 0.29 -0.15
C HIS A 50 3.03 -0.43 -0.49
N LEU A 51 2.95 -1.74 -0.25
CA LEU A 51 1.72 -2.51 -0.44
C LEU A 51 0.58 -1.99 0.45
N GLY A 52 0.84 -1.83 1.75
CA GLY A 52 -0.13 -1.31 2.71
C GLY A 52 -0.52 0.15 2.42
N HIS A 53 0.44 1.01 2.09
CA HIS A 53 0.20 2.43 1.77
C HIS A 53 -0.73 2.63 0.58
N THR A 54 -0.53 1.88 -0.50
CA THR A 54 -1.43 2.02 -1.66
C THR A 54 -2.83 1.48 -1.37
N THR A 55 -2.99 0.44 -0.55
CA THR A 55 -4.32 0.00 -0.08
C THR A 55 -4.98 1.07 0.80
N TRP A 56 -4.24 1.60 1.77
CA TRP A 56 -4.68 2.67 2.68
C TRP A 56 -5.23 3.87 1.91
N PHE A 57 -4.60 4.26 0.80
CA PHE A 57 -5.07 5.35 -0.04
C PHE A 57 -6.50 5.10 -0.58
N PHE A 58 -6.76 3.92 -1.14
CA PHE A 58 -8.09 3.57 -1.65
C PHE A 58 -9.13 3.49 -0.53
N GLU A 59 -8.74 2.92 0.62
CA GLU A 59 -9.63 2.82 1.76
C GLU A 59 -10.07 4.19 2.27
N ASN A 60 -9.12 5.11 2.48
CA ASN A 60 -9.39 6.39 3.13
C ASN A 60 -9.98 7.43 2.20
N PHE A 61 -9.62 7.45 0.91
CA PHE A 61 -10.07 8.48 -0.02
C PHE A 61 -11.19 8.03 -0.96
N ILE A 62 -11.50 6.73 -1.02
CA ILE A 62 -12.57 6.21 -1.88
C ILE A 62 -13.59 5.41 -1.08
N LEU A 63 -13.17 4.32 -0.42
CA LEU A 63 -14.13 3.42 0.22
C LEU A 63 -14.87 4.10 1.36
N ARG A 64 -14.13 4.73 2.29
CA ARG A 64 -14.70 5.46 3.42
C ARG A 64 -15.64 6.59 2.99
N GLU A 65 -15.33 7.27 1.89
CA GLU A 65 -16.06 8.45 1.44
C GLU A 65 -17.27 8.11 0.55
N GLN A 66 -17.22 6.99 -0.17
CA GLN A 66 -18.16 6.69 -1.26
C GLN A 66 -19.03 5.45 -1.01
N VAL A 67 -18.67 4.60 -0.05
CA VAL A 67 -19.42 3.37 0.26
C VAL A 67 -20.15 3.57 1.60
N SER A 68 -21.49 3.56 1.55
CA SER A 68 -22.32 3.65 2.76
C SER A 68 -21.95 2.56 3.76
N ASP A 69 -21.84 2.93 5.03
CA ASP A 69 -21.59 2.02 6.16
C ASP A 69 -20.28 1.21 6.06
N TYR A 70 -19.32 1.67 5.24
CA TYR A 70 -18.01 1.02 5.10
C TYR A 70 -17.28 0.93 6.45
N GLN A 71 -16.87 -0.29 6.80
CA GLN A 71 -16.07 -0.56 7.99
C GLN A 71 -14.59 -0.61 7.59
N LEU A 72 -13.76 0.14 8.31
CA LEU A 72 -12.31 0.09 8.13
C LEU A 72 -11.80 -1.33 8.40
N PHE A 73 -10.85 -1.79 7.60
CA PHE A 73 -10.25 -3.12 7.78
C PHE A 73 -9.57 -3.27 9.15
N ASP A 74 -8.87 -2.21 9.58
CA ASP A 74 -8.29 -2.06 10.92
C ASP A 74 -7.85 -0.60 11.11
N GLU A 75 -8.52 0.13 12.00
CA GLU A 75 -8.27 1.56 12.25
C GLU A 75 -6.82 1.90 12.59
N ARG A 76 -6.09 0.96 13.19
CA ARG A 76 -4.68 1.15 13.59
C ARG A 76 -3.76 1.27 12.38
N LEU A 77 -4.15 0.73 11.23
CA LEU A 77 -3.34 0.75 10.01
C LEU A 77 -3.16 2.16 9.44
N ASN A 78 -4.04 3.11 9.77
CA ASN A 78 -3.88 4.50 9.40
C ASN A 78 -2.54 5.08 9.90
N TRP A 79 -2.16 4.78 11.14
CA TRP A 79 -0.89 5.25 11.71
C TRP A 79 0.33 4.71 10.95
N PHE A 80 0.28 3.46 10.49
CA PHE A 80 1.38 2.83 9.78
C PHE A 80 1.51 3.32 8.34
N PHE A 81 0.39 3.54 7.65
CA PHE A 81 0.36 3.68 6.20
C PHE A 81 0.00 5.07 5.66
N ASN A 82 -0.43 6.01 6.53
CA ASN A 82 -0.49 7.42 6.16
C ASN A 82 0.92 7.94 5.81
N SER A 83 1.09 8.46 4.60
CA SER A 83 2.38 8.94 4.11
C SER A 83 2.79 10.28 4.70
N TYR A 84 1.90 11.28 4.59
CA TYR A 84 2.15 12.69 4.93
C TYR A 84 0.84 13.52 5.04
N TYR A 85 -0.32 12.87 5.05
CA TYR A 85 -1.60 13.58 5.10
C TYR A 85 -1.93 13.95 6.54
N GLU A 86 -1.54 15.15 6.97
CA GLU A 86 -1.76 15.63 8.34
C GLU A 86 -3.26 15.68 8.70
N SER A 87 -4.15 15.93 7.71
CA SER A 87 -5.61 15.87 7.91
C SER A 87 -6.15 14.46 8.17
N GLN A 88 -5.38 13.40 7.87
CA GLN A 88 -5.73 12.01 8.15
C GLN A 88 -5.20 11.53 9.50
N GLY A 89 -4.61 12.42 10.32
CA GLY A 89 -4.17 12.12 11.67
C GLY A 89 -2.71 11.65 11.78
N PRO A 90 -2.31 11.17 12.98
CA PRO A 90 -0.91 10.86 13.27
C PRO A 90 -0.38 9.68 12.46
N ARG A 91 0.94 9.65 12.28
CA ARG A 91 1.63 8.64 11.46
C ARG A 91 3.00 8.27 12.02
N ILE A 92 3.50 7.12 11.61
CA ILE A 92 4.91 6.75 11.83
C ILE A 92 5.84 7.75 11.12
N LEU A 93 6.98 8.05 11.74
CA LEU A 93 8.02 8.84 11.10
C LEU A 93 8.56 8.10 9.88
N ARG A 94 8.72 8.82 8.76
CA ARG A 94 9.17 8.25 7.49
C ARG A 94 10.49 7.47 7.63
N SER A 95 11.43 8.00 8.41
CA SER A 95 12.74 7.40 8.69
C SER A 95 12.69 6.17 9.61
N GLN A 96 11.53 5.85 10.18
CA GLN A 96 11.33 4.75 11.12
C GLN A 96 10.45 3.64 10.55
N ARG A 97 10.07 3.69 9.27
CA ARG A 97 9.24 2.66 8.63
C ARG A 97 9.90 1.28 8.67
N GLY A 98 11.23 1.21 8.64
CA GLY A 98 11.98 -0.04 8.78
C GLY A 98 11.91 -0.69 10.16
N ASN A 99 11.50 0.04 11.20
CA ASN A 99 11.33 -0.51 12.55
C ASN A 99 9.98 -1.22 12.73
N MET A 100 9.14 -1.23 11.69
CA MET A 100 7.80 -1.78 11.70
C MET A 100 7.83 -3.30 11.48
N THR A 101 7.95 -4.10 12.55
CA THR A 101 7.81 -5.57 12.45
C THR A 101 6.36 -6.02 12.22
N ARG A 102 5.38 -5.22 12.67
CA ARG A 102 3.94 -5.43 12.45
C ARG A 102 3.30 -4.22 11.79
N PRO A 103 2.26 -4.39 10.94
CA PRO A 103 1.62 -5.65 10.54
C PRO A 103 2.56 -6.55 9.73
N SER A 104 2.28 -7.86 9.76
CA SER A 104 3.03 -8.85 8.97
C SER A 104 2.68 -8.73 7.49
N THR A 105 3.52 -9.28 6.62
CA THR A 105 3.29 -9.26 5.17
C THR A 105 1.98 -9.98 4.81
N GLU A 106 1.66 -11.08 5.48
CA GLU A 106 0.40 -11.82 5.28
C GLU A 106 -0.81 -10.96 5.64
N ARG A 107 -0.74 -10.20 6.74
CA ARG A 107 -1.82 -9.29 7.14
C ARG A 107 -2.01 -8.14 6.14
N ILE A 108 -0.95 -7.72 5.45
CA ILE A 108 -1.01 -6.67 4.42
C ILE A 108 -1.61 -7.21 3.12
N LEU A 109 -1.46 -8.51 2.85
CA LEU A 109 -1.96 -9.18 1.64
C LEU A 109 -3.37 -9.79 1.80
N ALA A 110 -3.88 -9.91 3.03
CA ALA A 110 -5.21 -10.42 3.35
C ALA A 110 -6.32 -9.44 2.94
#